data_AF-A0A2D7S249-F1
#
_entry.id   AF-A0A2D7S249-F1
#
_cell.length_a   1.000
_cell.length_b   1.000
_cell.length_c   1.000
_cell.angle_alpha   90.00
_cell.angle_beta   90.00
_cell.angle_gamma   90.00
#
_symmetry.space_group_name_H-M   'P 1'
#
loop_
_entity.id
_entity.type
_entity.pdbx_description
1 polymer ?
#
loop_
_entity_poly.entity_id
_entity_poly.type
_entity_poly.pdbx_seq_one_letter_code
_entity_poly.pdbx_strand_id
1 'polypeptide(L)'
;MTNIQTNNNIGSEEITVNTTDNLIAALVSHFQDNPQGFTGYRKEVEALLKENIKPLTAHSGKTGDDWRSEIKARFSGKGAKWVFVSLGNIEETLTSFELQGIDCTSYRENINNIGKAWIRFSGPRVHDGVKCAAFEVRTGGSTKDHTKQLHMIHVDSLDNTVEAMEKTPKALKLEENSAPMPNTKVKPTVKEVEIDTQSIHSIADEINEELEAEVVLNEAPQSDDPAEWEAFLAAEGLTDPELEDLLNEDEF
;
A
#
# COMPACT_ATOMS: atom_id res chain seq x y z
N MET A 1 41.55 -35.73 -79.72
CA MET A 1 40.39 -35.31 -78.89
C MET A 1 40.01 -36.49 -78.04
N THR A 2 40.32 -36.45 -76.75
CA THR A 2 39.95 -37.51 -75.80
C THR A 2 39.63 -36.81 -74.49
N ASN A 3 38.34 -36.69 -74.19
CA ASN A 3 37.82 -36.08 -72.97
C ASN A 3 37.97 -37.08 -71.82
N ILE A 4 38.79 -36.74 -70.83
CA ILE A 4 38.87 -37.47 -69.55
C ILE A 4 37.96 -36.71 -68.59
N GLN A 5 36.76 -37.24 -68.35
CA GLN A 5 35.91 -36.79 -67.24
C GLN A 5 36.44 -37.41 -65.95
N THR A 6 37.05 -36.59 -65.11
CA THR A 6 37.31 -36.90 -63.69
C THR A 6 36.01 -36.76 -62.90
N ASN A 7 35.40 -37.89 -62.53
CA ASN A 7 34.34 -37.94 -61.53
C ASN A 7 34.98 -37.85 -60.13
N ASN A 8 35.01 -36.64 -59.57
CA ASN A 8 35.25 -36.44 -58.14
C ASN A 8 33.94 -36.72 -57.39
N ASN A 9 33.68 -37.99 -57.08
CA ASN A 9 32.73 -38.34 -56.04
C ASN A 9 33.46 -38.31 -54.69
N ILE A 10 33.79 -37.09 -54.22
CA ILE A 10 34.05 -36.85 -52.80
C ILE A 10 32.67 -36.87 -52.16
N GLY A 11 32.27 -38.08 -51.73
CA GLY A 11 31.22 -38.22 -50.74
C GLY A 11 31.69 -37.47 -49.51
N SER A 12 31.08 -36.31 -49.28
CA SER A 12 31.07 -35.66 -47.98
C SER A 12 30.32 -36.58 -47.03
N GLU A 13 31.00 -37.60 -46.52
CA GLU A 13 30.65 -38.19 -45.23
C GLU A 13 30.84 -37.05 -44.22
N GLU A 14 29.74 -36.36 -43.91
CA GLU A 14 29.63 -35.63 -42.66
C GLU A 14 29.95 -36.64 -41.57
N ILE A 15 31.17 -36.57 -41.03
CA ILE A 15 31.49 -37.15 -39.74
C ILE A 15 30.65 -36.37 -38.73
N THR A 16 29.39 -36.76 -38.60
CA THR A 16 28.54 -36.44 -37.47
C THR A 16 29.14 -37.17 -36.29
N VAL A 17 30.23 -36.63 -35.75
CA VAL A 17 30.80 -37.07 -34.49
C VAL A 17 29.68 -36.85 -33.49
N ASN A 18 29.03 -37.95 -33.06
CA ASN A 18 27.93 -37.87 -32.12
C ASN A 18 28.49 -37.34 -30.80
N THR A 19 28.31 -36.05 -30.56
CA THR A 19 28.87 -35.30 -29.43
C THR A 19 28.53 -35.97 -28.09
N THR A 20 27.40 -36.67 -28.04
CA THR A 20 26.94 -37.44 -26.88
C THR A 20 27.82 -38.66 -26.63
N ASP A 21 28.22 -39.39 -27.68
CA ASP A 21 29.04 -40.59 -27.56
C ASP A 21 30.45 -40.24 -27.07
N ASN A 22 30.99 -39.10 -27.50
CA ASN A 22 32.26 -38.57 -27.00
C ASN A 22 32.19 -38.19 -25.52
N LEU A 23 31.09 -37.57 -25.08
CA LEU A 23 30.89 -37.23 -23.67
C LEU A 23 30.80 -38.49 -22.81
N ILE A 24 30.06 -39.50 -23.28
CA ILE A 24 29.95 -40.79 -22.61
C ILE A 24 31.32 -41.45 -22.52
N ALA A 25 32.09 -41.50 -23.60
CA ALA A 25 33.45 -42.06 -23.62
C ALA A 25 34.38 -41.33 -22.63
N ALA A 26 34.31 -39.99 -22.57
CA ALA A 26 35.10 -39.19 -21.63
C ALA A 26 34.71 -39.47 -20.16
N LEU A 27 33.42 -39.58 -19.85
CA LEU A 27 32.94 -39.93 -18.51
C LEU A 27 33.33 -41.35 -18.11
N VAL A 28 33.36 -42.30 -19.05
CA VAL A 28 33.81 -43.67 -18.78
C VAL A 28 35.32 -43.71 -18.53
N SER A 29 36.13 -43.03 -19.37
CA SER A 29 37.58 -42.94 -19.17
C SER A 29 37.92 -42.31 -17.82
N HIS A 30 37.27 -41.18 -17.50
CA HIS A 30 37.49 -40.49 -16.23
C HIS A 30 37.14 -41.35 -15.01
N PHE A 31 36.11 -42.20 -15.11
CA PHE A 31 35.77 -43.16 -14.06
C PHE A 31 36.81 -44.28 -13.93
N GLN A 32 37.36 -44.76 -15.05
CA GLN A 32 38.41 -45.79 -15.04
C GLN A 32 39.70 -45.27 -14.41
N ASP A 33 40.04 -44.01 -14.65
CA ASP A 33 41.22 -43.35 -14.07
C ASP A 33 41.03 -43.03 -12.58
N ASN A 34 39.78 -42.87 -12.13
CA ASN A 34 39.42 -42.54 -10.74
C ASN A 34 38.36 -43.53 -10.19
N PRO A 35 38.75 -44.80 -9.95
CA PRO A 35 37.79 -45.84 -9.58
C PRO A 35 37.21 -45.60 -8.19
N GLN A 36 35.90 -45.42 -8.13
CA GLN A 36 35.15 -45.22 -6.89
C GLN A 36 33.72 -45.77 -7.04
N GLY A 37 32.95 -45.80 -5.94
CA GLY A 37 31.54 -46.19 -6.01
C GLY A 37 30.71 -45.19 -6.84
N PHE A 38 29.65 -45.67 -7.50
CA PHE A 38 28.77 -44.83 -8.35
C PHE A 38 28.30 -43.55 -7.65
N THR A 39 27.93 -43.64 -6.37
CA THR A 39 27.50 -42.47 -5.57
C THR A 39 28.62 -41.45 -5.36
N GLY A 40 29.87 -41.91 -5.16
CA GLY A 40 31.03 -41.03 -5.03
C GLY A 40 31.33 -40.34 -6.36
N TYR A 41 31.36 -41.13 -7.43
CA TYR A 41 31.60 -40.62 -8.77
C TYR A 41 30.57 -39.59 -9.20
N ARG A 42 29.29 -39.88 -8.95
CA ARG A 42 28.20 -38.94 -9.21
C ARG A 42 28.40 -37.61 -8.48
N LYS A 43 28.81 -37.63 -7.20
CA LYS A 43 29.06 -36.40 -6.43
C LYS A 43 30.21 -35.59 -7.01
N GLU A 44 31.27 -36.26 -7.46
CA GLU A 44 32.41 -35.59 -8.10
C GLU A 44 32.03 -34.96 -9.44
N VAL A 45 31.33 -35.69 -10.30
CA VAL A 45 30.81 -35.15 -11.57
C VAL A 45 29.85 -33.99 -11.29
N GLU A 46 28.96 -34.10 -10.30
CA GLU A 46 28.09 -32.99 -9.88
C GLU A 46 28.90 -31.77 -9.40
N ALA A 47 30.02 -31.96 -8.71
CA ALA A 47 30.91 -30.89 -8.31
C ALA A 47 31.58 -30.22 -9.52
N LEU A 48 32.10 -31.01 -10.46
CA LEU A 48 32.69 -30.52 -11.71
C LEU A 48 31.68 -29.74 -12.55
N LEU A 49 30.44 -30.24 -12.65
CA LEU A 49 29.34 -29.53 -13.32
C LEU A 49 29.01 -28.22 -12.60
N LYS A 50 28.99 -28.22 -11.26
CA LYS A 50 28.72 -27.02 -10.45
C LYS A 50 29.82 -25.97 -10.59
N GLU A 51 31.07 -26.37 -10.77
CA GLU A 51 32.21 -25.47 -10.92
C GLU A 51 32.33 -24.94 -12.35
N ASN A 52 32.17 -25.80 -13.36
CA ASN A 52 32.53 -25.47 -14.74
C ASN A 52 31.32 -25.15 -15.62
N ILE A 53 30.18 -25.81 -15.38
CA ILE A 53 28.98 -25.63 -16.21
C ILE A 53 28.01 -24.64 -15.58
N LYS A 54 27.85 -24.66 -14.25
CA LYS A 54 26.93 -23.75 -13.55
C LYS A 54 27.22 -22.27 -13.81
N PRO A 55 28.47 -21.78 -13.87
CA PRO A 55 28.72 -20.38 -14.25
C PRO A 55 28.30 -20.05 -15.69
N LEU A 56 28.41 -21.03 -16.60
CA LEU A 56 28.03 -20.88 -18.01
C LEU A 56 26.52 -20.93 -18.21
N THR A 57 25.79 -21.65 -17.35
CA THR A 57 24.32 -21.65 -17.34
C THR A 57 23.73 -20.57 -16.44
N ALA A 58 24.52 -19.98 -15.55
CA ALA A 58 24.17 -18.81 -14.75
C ALA A 58 24.19 -17.51 -15.58
N HIS A 59 23.51 -17.52 -16.73
CA HIS A 59 23.14 -16.31 -17.46
C HIS A 59 21.61 -16.19 -17.56
N SER A 60 21.00 -16.04 -16.38
CA SER A 60 19.81 -15.21 -16.14
C SER A 60 19.82 -14.65 -14.70
N GLY A 61 20.99 -14.51 -14.10
CA GLY A 61 21.17 -13.76 -12.86
C GLY A 61 21.44 -12.30 -13.21
N LYS A 62 20.37 -11.49 -13.33
CA LYS A 62 20.38 -10.02 -13.37
C LYS A 62 21.72 -9.37 -12.97
N THR A 63 22.55 -9.08 -13.96
CA THR A 63 23.52 -7.96 -13.95
C THR A 63 22.86 -6.71 -14.53
N GLY A 64 21.55 -6.58 -14.35
CA GLY A 64 20.80 -5.37 -14.64
C GLY A 64 20.37 -4.77 -13.32
N ASP A 65 20.86 -3.57 -13.05
CA ASP A 65 20.30 -2.58 -12.12
C ASP A 65 19.28 -3.17 -11.15
N ASP A 66 19.74 -3.64 -9.99
CA ASP A 66 18.89 -4.37 -9.03
C ASP A 66 18.01 -3.40 -8.21
N TRP A 67 17.44 -2.42 -8.90
CA TRP A 67 16.52 -1.43 -8.39
C TRP A 67 15.37 -2.08 -7.61
N ARG A 68 14.96 -3.30 -7.98
CA ARG A 68 13.92 -4.04 -7.26
C ARG A 68 14.39 -4.44 -5.86
N SER A 69 15.63 -4.92 -5.72
CA SER A 69 16.18 -5.25 -4.40
C SER A 69 16.51 -4.00 -3.61
N GLU A 70 16.99 -2.93 -4.24
CA GLU A 70 17.23 -1.63 -3.58
C GLU A 70 15.93 -1.06 -3.00
N ILE A 71 14.85 -1.04 -3.78
CA ILE A 71 13.53 -0.59 -3.32
C ILE A 71 13.00 -1.50 -2.21
N LYS A 72 13.18 -2.82 -2.31
CA LYS A 72 12.80 -3.75 -1.22
C LYS A 72 13.61 -3.51 0.05
N ALA A 73 14.91 -3.25 -0.08
CA ALA A 73 15.80 -2.99 1.05
C ALA A 73 15.41 -1.69 1.77
N ARG A 74 15.06 -0.64 1.01
CA ARG A 74 14.57 0.63 1.55
C ARG A 74 13.36 0.47 2.48
N PHE A 75 12.40 -0.36 2.10
CA PHE A 75 11.18 -0.62 2.89
C PHE A 75 11.25 -1.94 3.66
N SER A 76 12.46 -2.45 3.91
CA SER A 76 12.66 -3.65 4.71
C SER A 76 12.50 -3.31 6.21
N GLY A 77 11.54 -3.96 6.86
CA GLY A 77 11.19 -3.71 8.27
C GLY A 77 9.68 -3.62 8.50
N LYS A 78 9.19 -3.97 9.68
CA LYS A 78 7.74 -3.99 9.97
C LYS A 78 7.14 -2.58 10.02
N GLY A 79 7.87 -1.61 10.57
CA GLY A 79 7.49 -0.19 10.62
C GLY A 79 7.81 0.56 9.33
N ALA A 80 8.98 0.29 8.74
CA ALA A 80 9.49 0.96 7.53
C ALA A 80 8.63 0.77 6.28
N LYS A 81 7.67 -0.15 6.28
CA LYS A 81 6.71 -0.31 5.16
C LYS A 81 5.66 0.78 5.11
N TRP A 82 5.40 1.48 6.22
CA TRP A 82 4.41 2.53 6.27
C TRP A 82 5.06 3.87 5.94
N VAL A 83 4.43 4.63 5.04
CA VAL A 83 4.89 5.95 4.63
C VAL A 83 3.71 6.90 4.54
N PHE A 84 3.98 8.19 4.72
CA PHE A 84 3.05 9.26 4.40
C PHE A 84 3.27 9.75 2.97
N VAL A 85 2.17 10.21 2.35
CA VAL A 85 2.14 10.94 1.08
C VAL A 85 1.19 12.12 1.21
N SER A 86 1.33 13.12 0.34
CA SER A 86 0.40 14.26 0.30
C SER A 86 -0.99 13.82 -0.15
N LEU A 87 -2.03 14.53 0.30
CA LEU A 87 -3.42 14.25 -0.10
C LEU A 87 -3.60 14.36 -1.62
N GLY A 88 -3.00 15.38 -2.24
CA GLY A 88 -3.05 15.54 -3.70
C GLY A 88 -2.40 14.40 -4.48
N ASN A 89 -1.40 13.71 -3.91
CA ASN A 89 -0.75 12.58 -4.58
C ASN A 89 -1.63 11.33 -4.59
N ILE A 90 -2.41 11.08 -3.53
CA ILE A 90 -3.26 9.88 -3.42
C ILE A 90 -4.65 10.06 -4.03
N GLU A 91 -5.11 11.30 -4.21
CA GLU A 91 -6.49 11.64 -4.56
C GLU A 91 -7.01 10.90 -5.80
N GLU A 92 -6.27 10.96 -6.91
CA GLU A 92 -6.67 10.30 -8.16
C GLU A 92 -6.85 8.77 -7.98
N THR A 93 -6.06 8.17 -7.09
CA THR A 93 -6.17 6.73 -6.79
C THR A 93 -7.41 6.44 -5.97
N LEU A 94 -7.75 7.28 -5.00
CA LEU A 94 -8.99 7.13 -4.21
C LEU A 94 -10.22 7.30 -5.10
N THR A 95 -10.25 8.31 -5.98
CA THR A 95 -11.32 8.47 -6.97
C THR A 95 -11.45 7.25 -7.86
N SER A 96 -10.34 6.67 -8.31
CA SER A 96 -10.36 5.43 -9.10
C SER A 96 -10.95 4.24 -8.32
N PHE A 97 -10.66 4.13 -7.02
CA PHE A 97 -11.25 3.10 -6.16
C PHE A 97 -12.75 3.30 -5.96
N GLU A 98 -13.20 4.53 -5.77
CA GLU A 98 -14.63 4.87 -5.64
C GLU A 98 -15.40 4.52 -6.92
N LEU A 99 -14.82 4.81 -8.09
CA LEU A 99 -15.38 4.40 -9.38
C LEU A 99 -15.46 2.87 -9.54
N GLN A 100 -14.64 2.12 -8.82
CA GLN A 100 -14.66 0.65 -8.76
C GLN A 100 -15.60 0.11 -7.65
N GLY A 101 -16.32 0.99 -6.94
CA GLY A 101 -17.24 0.62 -5.87
C GLY A 101 -16.58 0.34 -4.52
N ILE A 102 -15.35 0.82 -4.31
CA ILE A 102 -14.64 0.69 -3.03
C ILE A 102 -14.95 1.92 -2.17
N ASP A 103 -15.49 1.68 -0.98
CA ASP A 103 -15.69 2.76 -0.01
C ASP A 103 -14.36 3.28 0.54
N CYS A 104 -14.15 4.59 0.38
CA CYS A 104 -12.99 5.33 0.84
C CYS A 104 -13.34 6.37 1.92
N THR A 105 -14.61 6.49 2.33
CA THR A 105 -15.13 7.59 3.17
C THR A 105 -14.36 7.73 4.48
N SER A 106 -14.35 6.66 5.30
CA SER A 106 -13.64 6.68 6.58
C SER A 106 -12.14 6.90 6.42
N TYR A 107 -11.52 6.33 5.38
CA TYR A 107 -10.10 6.57 5.13
C TYR A 107 -9.82 8.03 4.78
N ARG A 108 -10.66 8.66 3.95
CA ARG A 108 -10.58 10.09 3.60
C ARG A 108 -10.70 10.98 4.83
N GLU A 109 -11.67 10.72 5.71
CA GLU A 109 -11.84 11.47 6.96
C GLU A 109 -10.56 11.40 7.81
N ASN A 110 -10.03 10.19 8.01
CA ASN A 110 -8.79 9.96 8.76
C ASN A 110 -7.59 10.73 8.20
N ILE A 111 -7.38 10.68 6.87
CA ILE A 111 -6.22 11.35 6.23
C ILE A 111 -6.40 12.88 6.15
N ASN A 112 -7.64 13.37 6.02
CA ASN A 112 -7.96 14.80 6.03
C ASN A 112 -7.70 15.41 7.40
N ASN A 113 -8.09 14.72 8.48
CA ASN A 113 -7.86 15.16 9.86
C ASN A 113 -6.37 15.39 10.17
N ILE A 114 -5.47 14.63 9.54
CA ILE A 114 -4.03 14.74 9.75
C ILE A 114 -3.29 15.50 8.63
N GLY A 115 -3.99 15.87 7.54
CA GLY A 115 -3.44 16.57 6.39
C GLY A 115 -2.49 15.75 5.50
N LYS A 116 -2.44 14.42 5.67
CA LYS A 116 -1.58 13.51 4.90
C LYS A 116 -2.12 12.09 4.86
N ALA A 117 -1.87 11.37 3.77
CA ALA A 117 -2.32 10.00 3.62
C ALA A 117 -1.24 9.01 4.04
N TRP A 118 -1.63 7.90 4.67
CA TRP A 118 -0.71 6.82 5.03
C TRP A 118 -0.93 5.61 4.12
N ILE A 119 0.15 5.09 3.55
CA ILE A 119 0.11 3.95 2.62
C ILE A 119 1.20 2.94 2.99
N ARG A 120 1.04 1.68 2.55
CA ARG A 120 1.94 0.60 2.93
C ARG A 120 2.66 0.01 1.73
N PHE A 121 3.98 -0.03 1.75
CA PHE A 121 4.76 -0.65 0.70
C PHE A 121 4.39 -2.12 0.47
N SER A 122 4.01 -2.44 -0.76
CA SER A 122 3.65 -3.78 -1.24
C SER A 122 4.79 -4.44 -2.01
N GLY A 123 5.51 -3.67 -2.84
CA GLY A 123 6.66 -4.17 -3.58
C GLY A 123 7.01 -3.34 -4.81
N PRO A 124 8.18 -3.58 -5.43
CA PRO A 124 8.51 -2.97 -6.70
C PRO A 124 7.64 -3.56 -7.82
N ARG A 125 7.20 -2.71 -8.75
CA ARG A 125 6.35 -3.06 -9.91
C ARG A 125 6.79 -2.29 -11.15
N VAL A 126 6.44 -2.80 -12.32
CA VAL A 126 6.53 -2.05 -13.58
C VAL A 126 5.10 -1.73 -13.98
N HIS A 127 4.79 -0.46 -14.18
CA HIS A 127 3.48 0.04 -14.60
C HIS A 127 3.70 0.89 -15.86
N ASP A 128 3.05 0.54 -16.96
CA ASP A 128 3.21 1.22 -18.27
C ASP A 128 4.66 1.41 -18.72
N GLY A 129 5.51 0.39 -18.47
CA GLY A 129 6.93 0.42 -18.83
C GLY A 129 7.81 1.22 -17.87
N VAL A 130 7.23 1.89 -16.86
CA VAL A 130 7.95 2.69 -15.86
C VAL A 130 8.20 1.90 -14.59
N LYS A 131 9.38 2.09 -13.98
CA LYS A 131 9.74 1.48 -12.68
C LYS A 131 8.99 2.21 -11.57
N CYS A 132 8.17 1.48 -10.81
CA CYS A 132 7.38 2.03 -9.72
C CYS A 132 7.57 1.24 -8.42
N ALA A 133 7.39 1.92 -7.30
CA ALA A 133 7.09 1.31 -6.01
C ALA A 133 5.56 1.27 -5.84
N ALA A 134 5.02 0.07 -5.60
CA ALA A 134 3.61 -0.11 -5.35
C ALA A 134 3.34 -0.05 -3.84
N PHE A 135 2.33 0.72 -3.48
CA PHE A 135 1.86 0.92 -2.12
C PHE A 135 0.40 0.51 -2.02
N GLU A 136 0.11 -0.34 -1.05
CA GLU A 136 -1.22 -0.71 -0.65
C GLU A 136 -1.89 0.44 0.11
N VAL A 137 -3.06 0.84 -0.36
CA VAL A 137 -3.98 1.74 0.35
C VAL A 137 -4.96 0.85 1.08
N ARG A 138 -5.12 1.03 2.39
CA ARG A 138 -6.00 0.19 3.20
C ARG A 138 -7.19 0.99 3.69
N THR A 139 -8.22 1.08 2.85
CA THR A 139 -9.38 1.93 3.15
C THR A 139 -10.19 1.42 4.35
N GLY A 140 -10.24 0.09 4.56
CA GLY A 140 -10.89 -0.53 5.72
C GLY A 140 -10.07 -0.56 7.02
N GLY A 141 -9.03 0.29 7.15
CA GLY A 141 -8.16 0.40 8.32
C GLY A 141 -6.83 -0.36 8.21
N SER A 142 -5.80 0.08 8.94
CA SER A 142 -4.42 -0.41 8.74
C SER A 142 -4.20 -1.88 9.08
N THR A 143 -5.09 -2.50 9.87
CA THR A 143 -5.00 -3.92 10.22
C THR A 143 -5.63 -4.86 9.19
N LYS A 144 -6.41 -4.35 8.24
CA LYS A 144 -7.05 -5.16 7.20
C LYS A 144 -6.28 -5.02 5.88
N ASP A 145 -5.79 -6.14 5.37
CA ASP A 145 -5.04 -6.16 4.11
C ASP A 145 -5.99 -5.97 2.91
N HIS A 146 -5.62 -5.09 1.99
CA HIS A 146 -6.32 -4.73 0.75
C HIS A 146 -5.36 -4.91 -0.44
N THR A 147 -4.85 -6.13 -0.63
CA THR A 147 -3.75 -6.45 -1.55
C THR A 147 -3.90 -5.98 -3.02
N LYS A 148 -5.12 -5.66 -3.47
CA LYS A 148 -5.43 -5.17 -4.82
C LYS A 148 -5.57 -3.65 -4.92
N GLN A 149 -5.71 -2.93 -3.81
CA GLN A 149 -5.83 -1.49 -3.76
C GLN A 149 -4.43 -0.87 -3.77
N LEU A 150 -3.87 -0.68 -4.96
CA LEU A 150 -2.49 -0.23 -5.14
C LEU A 150 -2.42 1.20 -5.66
N HIS A 151 -1.63 2.03 -4.98
CA HIS A 151 -1.12 3.30 -5.46
C HIS A 151 0.30 3.11 -5.99
N MET A 152 0.57 3.63 -7.20
CA MET A 152 1.87 3.47 -7.87
C MET A 152 2.65 4.79 -7.80
N ILE A 153 3.87 4.75 -7.27
CA ILE A 153 4.76 5.91 -7.24
C ILE A 153 6.00 5.58 -8.08
N HIS A 154 6.38 6.47 -9.00
CA HIS A 154 7.58 6.28 -9.81
C HIS A 154 8.83 6.24 -8.92
N VAL A 155 9.77 5.35 -9.23
CA VAL A 155 10.99 5.19 -8.43
C VAL A 155 11.79 6.49 -8.36
N ASP A 156 11.84 7.26 -9.46
CA ASP A 156 12.63 8.49 -9.55
C ASP A 156 12.05 9.65 -8.72
N SER A 157 10.74 9.63 -8.39
CA SER A 157 10.09 10.65 -7.55
C SER A 157 9.93 10.24 -6.10
N LEU A 158 10.32 9.01 -5.76
CA LEU A 158 10.01 8.38 -4.47
C LEU A 158 10.48 9.22 -3.28
N ASP A 159 11.71 9.75 -3.33
CA ASP A 159 12.30 10.56 -2.25
C ASP A 159 11.55 11.86 -1.96
N ASN A 160 10.88 12.41 -2.97
CA ASN A 160 10.15 13.68 -2.84
C ASN A 160 8.66 13.44 -2.51
N THR A 161 8.15 12.24 -2.78
CA THR A 161 6.73 11.92 -2.60
C THR A 161 6.44 11.27 -1.26
N VAL A 162 7.35 10.44 -0.73
CA VAL A 162 7.10 9.65 0.48
C VAL A 162 7.91 10.13 1.69
N GLU A 163 7.23 10.26 2.83
CA GLU A 163 7.84 10.51 4.14
C GLU A 163 7.76 9.23 4.99
N ALA A 164 8.85 8.81 5.61
CA ALA A 164 8.86 7.59 6.41
C ALA A 164 8.01 7.71 7.68
N MET A 165 7.26 6.66 8.03
CA MET A 165 6.51 6.60 9.29
C MET A 165 7.30 5.86 10.38
N GLU A 166 7.32 6.39 11.59
CA GLU A 166 7.99 5.74 12.73
C GLU A 166 7.27 4.46 13.20
N LYS A 167 5.94 4.46 13.10
CA LYS A 167 5.04 3.41 13.61
C LYS A 167 3.86 3.18 12.66
N THR A 168 3.09 2.13 12.91
CA THR A 168 1.90 1.83 12.11
C THR A 168 0.78 2.85 12.37
N PRO A 169 -0.15 3.07 11.41
CA PRO A 169 -1.27 4.02 11.59
C PRO A 169 -2.07 3.76 12.88
N LYS A 170 -2.38 2.50 13.17
CA LYS A 170 -3.03 2.09 14.44
C LYS A 170 -2.22 2.46 15.70
N ALA A 171 -0.90 2.28 15.68
CA ALA A 171 -0.05 2.62 16.83
C ALA A 171 0.11 4.13 17.03
N LEU A 172 -0.02 4.90 15.95
CA LEU A 172 -0.06 6.36 15.93
C LEU A 172 -1.45 6.93 16.19
N LYS A 173 -2.47 6.09 16.33
CA LYS A 173 -3.86 6.48 16.55
C LYS A 173 -4.44 7.38 15.44
N LEU A 174 -4.08 7.10 14.18
CA LEU A 174 -4.52 7.88 13.02
C LEU A 174 -5.89 7.45 12.47
N GLU A 175 -6.53 6.48 13.11
CA GLU A 175 -7.83 5.93 12.71
C GLU A 175 -8.83 6.22 13.81
N GLU A 176 -10.06 6.62 13.46
CA GLU A 176 -11.18 6.94 14.38
C GLU A 176 -11.43 5.91 15.49
N ASN A 177 -11.11 4.63 15.26
CA ASN A 177 -11.17 3.59 16.29
C ASN A 177 -10.06 3.68 17.37
N SER A 178 -9.25 4.73 17.33
CA SER A 178 -8.15 4.93 18.27
C SER A 178 -8.56 6.00 19.28
N ALA A 179 -8.75 5.59 20.54
CA ALA A 179 -9.15 6.47 21.64
C ALA A 179 -8.47 7.86 21.56
N PRO A 180 -9.25 8.95 21.59
CA PRO A 180 -8.77 10.29 21.25
C PRO A 180 -7.62 10.66 22.18
N MET A 181 -6.48 11.04 21.60
CA MET A 181 -5.47 11.80 22.33
C MET A 181 -5.71 13.28 22.09
N PRO A 182 -5.45 14.14 23.08
CA PRO A 182 -5.70 15.57 22.99
C PRO A 182 -4.94 16.16 21.80
N ASN A 183 -5.65 16.98 21.02
CA ASN A 183 -5.16 17.73 19.87
C ASN A 183 -3.71 18.20 20.07
N THR A 184 -2.79 17.65 19.28
CA THR A 184 -1.48 18.26 19.10
C THR A 184 -1.71 19.52 18.28
N LYS A 185 -1.61 20.68 18.92
CA LYS A 185 -1.62 21.99 18.26
C LYS A 185 -0.59 21.99 17.13
N VAL A 186 -1.05 21.93 15.89
CA VAL A 186 -0.23 22.25 14.72
C VAL A 186 0.13 23.73 14.83
N LYS A 187 1.42 24.04 14.92
CA LYS A 187 1.93 25.40 14.75
C LYS A 187 1.76 25.77 13.26
N PRO A 188 0.93 26.75 12.88
CA PRO A 188 0.88 27.18 11.50
C PRO A 188 2.14 27.99 11.17
N THR A 189 2.81 27.63 10.09
CA THR A 189 3.84 28.44 9.44
C THR A 189 3.14 29.64 8.79
N VAL A 190 3.38 30.84 9.33
CA VAL A 190 2.82 32.10 8.85
C VAL A 190 3.42 32.45 7.49
N LYS A 191 2.58 32.54 6.45
CA LYS A 191 2.80 33.48 5.35
C LYS A 191 1.95 34.71 5.67
N GLU A 192 2.59 35.87 5.79
CA GLU A 192 1.89 37.16 5.91
C GLU A 192 0.99 37.34 4.68
N VAL A 193 -0.32 37.36 4.92
CA VAL A 193 -1.30 37.96 4.04
C VAL A 193 -1.91 39.08 4.86
N GLU A 194 -1.84 40.31 4.36
CA GLU A 194 -2.56 41.45 4.94
C GLU A 194 -4.06 41.16 4.84
N ILE A 195 -4.70 40.88 5.98
CA ILE A 195 -6.14 40.70 6.08
C ILE A 195 -6.71 41.98 6.69
N ASP A 196 -7.61 42.63 5.96
CA ASP A 196 -8.33 43.82 6.39
C ASP A 196 -9.18 43.52 7.63
N THR A 197 -8.77 44.07 8.77
CA THR A 197 -9.35 43.81 10.09
C THR A 197 -10.72 44.46 10.30
N GLN A 198 -11.24 45.25 9.35
CA GLN A 198 -12.56 45.89 9.49
C GLN A 198 -13.72 44.92 9.24
N SER A 199 -13.55 43.88 8.41
CA SER A 199 -14.64 42.96 8.05
C SER A 199 -14.97 41.93 9.12
N ILE A 200 -14.05 41.63 10.05
CA ILE A 200 -14.24 40.57 11.07
C ILE A 200 -15.05 41.08 12.27
N HIS A 201 -14.94 42.37 12.62
CA HIS A 201 -15.75 42.94 13.71
C HIS A 201 -17.23 42.99 13.35
N SER A 202 -17.59 43.34 12.11
CA SER A 202 -19.00 43.39 11.70
C SER A 202 -19.71 42.02 11.73
N ILE A 203 -19.01 40.92 11.43
CA ILE A 203 -19.62 39.58 11.46
C ILE A 203 -19.77 39.08 12.91
N ALA A 204 -18.84 39.44 13.81
CA ALA A 204 -18.94 39.09 15.22
C ALA A 204 -20.09 39.83 15.92
N ASP A 205 -20.31 41.09 15.56
CA ASP A 205 -21.42 41.89 16.09
C ASP A 205 -22.79 41.40 15.56
N GLU A 206 -22.88 40.99 14.29
CA GLU A 206 -24.12 40.48 13.68
C GLU A 206 -24.56 39.11 14.26
N ILE A 207 -23.62 38.20 14.57
CA ILE A 207 -23.93 36.92 15.23
C ILE A 207 -24.35 37.13 16.70
N ASN A 208 -23.77 38.12 17.37
CA ASN A 208 -24.10 38.40 18.76
C ASN A 208 -25.48 39.07 18.90
N GLU A 209 -25.92 39.85 17.90
CA GLU A 209 -27.24 40.48 17.85
C GLU A 209 -28.37 39.46 17.55
N GLU A 210 -28.08 38.37 16.82
CA GLU A 210 -29.06 37.30 16.52
C GLU A 210 -29.25 36.30 17.69
N LEU A 211 -28.29 36.20 18.62
CA LEU A 211 -28.37 35.33 19.81
C LEU A 211 -28.94 36.01 21.07
N GLU A 212 -29.27 37.29 21.02
CA GLU A 212 -29.96 38.02 22.11
C GLU A 212 -31.48 37.82 22.14
N ALA A 213 -32.04 36.96 21.29
CA ALA A 213 -33.36 36.40 21.53
C ALA A 213 -33.29 35.44 22.74
N GLU A 214 -33.49 35.99 23.93
CA GLU A 214 -33.57 35.26 25.20
C GLU A 214 -34.43 33.99 25.04
N VAL A 215 -33.78 32.83 25.00
CA VAL A 215 -34.46 31.55 25.22
C VAL A 215 -34.77 31.51 26.71
N VAL A 216 -35.96 31.99 27.07
CA VAL A 216 -36.51 31.89 28.42
C VAL A 216 -36.92 30.42 28.62
N LEU A 217 -35.98 29.61 29.10
CA LEU A 217 -36.27 28.26 29.57
C LEU A 217 -37.08 28.35 30.88
N ASN A 218 -38.16 27.60 31.00
CA ASN A 218 -38.88 27.53 32.27
C ASN A 218 -37.99 26.89 33.36
N GLU A 219 -38.21 27.24 34.63
CA GLU A 219 -37.49 26.61 35.73
C GLU A 219 -37.88 25.13 35.84
N ALA A 220 -36.87 24.25 35.95
CA ALA A 220 -37.11 22.83 36.11
C ALA A 220 -37.86 22.53 37.42
N PRO A 221 -38.82 21.57 37.42
CA PRO A 221 -39.57 21.22 38.61
C PRO A 221 -38.64 20.75 39.73
N GLN A 222 -38.93 21.19 40.96
CA GLN A 222 -38.15 20.84 42.17
C GLN A 222 -38.72 19.61 42.89
N SER A 223 -39.77 18.99 42.34
CA SER A 223 -40.44 17.81 42.86
C SER A 223 -39.91 16.54 42.18
N ASP A 224 -39.90 15.44 42.93
CA ASP A 224 -39.63 14.09 42.39
C ASP A 224 -40.90 13.46 41.78
N ASP A 225 -42.00 14.21 41.63
CA ASP A 225 -43.23 13.74 41.00
C ASP A 225 -43.07 13.62 39.48
N PRO A 226 -43.17 12.42 38.90
CA PRO A 226 -43.01 12.21 37.45
C PRO A 226 -43.99 13.02 36.60
N ALA A 227 -45.19 13.30 37.11
CA ALA A 227 -46.20 14.06 36.37
C ALA A 227 -45.80 15.53 36.17
N GLU A 228 -45.05 16.12 37.11
CA GLU A 228 -44.53 17.49 36.98
C GLU A 228 -43.42 17.57 35.93
N TRP A 229 -42.59 16.52 35.82
CA TRP A 229 -41.55 16.42 34.81
C TRP A 229 -42.11 16.24 33.40
N GLU A 230 -43.13 15.41 33.21
CA GLU A 230 -43.79 15.24 31.92
C GLU A 230 -44.43 16.56 31.44
N ALA A 231 -45.10 17.29 32.33
CA ALA A 231 -45.69 18.58 32.00
C ALA A 231 -44.65 19.64 31.61
N PHE A 232 -43.49 19.65 32.29
CA PHE A 232 -42.37 20.54 31.95
C PHE A 232 -41.78 20.21 30.58
N LEU A 233 -41.51 18.93 30.31
CA LEU A 233 -40.94 18.49 29.03
C LEU A 233 -41.90 18.78 27.87
N ALA A 234 -43.21 18.61 28.07
CA ALA A 234 -44.21 18.95 27.06
C ALA A 234 -44.28 20.46 26.80
N ALA A 235 -44.17 21.29 27.85
CA ALA A 235 -44.17 22.75 27.72
C ALA A 235 -42.92 23.30 27.00
N GLU A 236 -41.78 22.64 27.18
CA GLU A 236 -40.52 22.95 26.48
C GLU A 236 -40.43 22.32 25.07
N GLY A 237 -41.49 21.64 24.61
CA GLY A 237 -41.54 20.99 23.29
C GLY A 237 -40.56 19.81 23.15
N LEU A 238 -40.15 19.23 24.27
CA LEU A 238 -39.17 18.13 24.37
C LEU A 238 -39.83 16.75 24.43
N THR A 239 -41.16 16.67 24.36
CA THR A 239 -41.90 15.42 24.18
C THR A 239 -42.17 15.20 22.69
N ASP A 240 -41.60 14.12 22.15
CA ASP A 240 -41.84 13.69 20.77
C ASP A 240 -43.02 12.71 20.73
N PRO A 241 -44.19 13.12 20.20
CA PRO A 241 -45.36 12.24 20.12
C PRO A 241 -45.16 11.05 19.16
N GLU A 242 -44.18 11.09 18.25
CA GLU A 242 -43.89 9.95 17.37
C GLU A 242 -43.12 8.82 18.08
N LEU A 243 -42.53 9.10 19.25
CA LEU A 243 -41.74 8.14 20.02
C LEU A 243 -42.60 7.28 20.96
N GLU A 244 -43.80 7.75 21.34
CA GLU A 244 -44.77 6.99 22.14
C GLU A 244 -45.46 5.87 21.33
N ASP A 245 -45.67 6.07 20.01
CA ASP A 245 -46.23 5.04 19.14
C ASP A 245 -45.26 3.85 18.93
N LEU A 246 -43.95 4.09 19.02
CA LEU A 246 -42.93 3.04 18.92
C LEU A 246 -42.76 2.19 20.19
N LEU A 247 -43.24 2.66 21.34
CA LEU A 247 -43.12 1.95 22.62
C LEU A 247 -44.38 1.17 23.01
N ASN A 248 -45.49 1.33 22.27
CA ASN A 248 -46.73 0.60 22.49
C ASN A 248 -46.91 -0.63 21.57
N GLU A 249 -45.97 -0.92 20.66
CA GLU A 249 -45.94 -2.15 19.86
C GLU A 249 -45.12 -3.28 20.53
N ASP A 250 -45.43 -3.59 21.79
CA ASP A 250 -45.05 -4.87 22.41
C ASP A 250 -46.31 -5.56 22.96
N GLU A 251 -47.18 -5.98 22.04
CA GLU A 251 -48.11 -7.08 22.26
C GLU A 251 -47.43 -8.38 21.78
N PHE A 252 -46.68 -9.02 22.69
CA PHE A 252 -46.23 -10.40 22.60
C PHE A 252 -46.72 -11.21 23.81
#